data_AF-A0A356M1S6-F1
#
_entry.id   AF-A0A356M1S6-F1
#
_cell.length_a   1.000
_cell.length_b   1.000
_cell.length_c   1.000
_cell.angle_alpha   90.00
_cell.angle_beta   90.00
_cell.angle_gamma   90.00
#
_symmetry.space_group_name_H-M   'P 1'
#
loop_
_entity.id
_entity.type
_entity.pdbx_description
1 polymer ?
#
loop_
_entity_poly.entity_id
_entity_poly.type
_entity_poly.pdbx_seq_one_letter_code
_entity_poly.pdbx_strand_id
1 'polypeptide(L)'
;MEQNRFTFKPAPWIPFQDREVLERVRKIRREDMEKHPNPDFKIKIVPDVGGLWLADMILRIQESDKMNQKLVMLMPNPCPTTYESVAELINRFRINCRNVYTFNLDEWANENGEIAPESYPAGFNHSFIKSFFAKIDPVLRMKREQCCAPTTENIRDYSKLI
;
A
#
# COMPACT_ATOMS: atom_id res chain seq x y z
N MET A 1 -14.73 38.56 -13.18
CA MET A 1 -15.14 38.01 -14.49
C MET A 1 -15.92 36.73 -14.24
N GLU A 2 -17.18 36.71 -14.65
CA GLU A 2 -18.06 35.55 -14.52
C GLU A 2 -17.53 34.44 -15.44
N GLN A 3 -16.94 33.38 -14.87
CA GLN A 3 -16.45 32.26 -15.67
C GLN A 3 -17.65 31.54 -16.27
N ASN A 4 -17.79 31.61 -17.59
CA ASN A 4 -18.77 30.82 -18.35
C ASN A 4 -18.39 29.33 -18.22
N ARG A 5 -18.97 28.64 -17.23
CA ARG A 5 -18.65 27.23 -16.94
C ARG A 5 -19.54 26.32 -17.77
N PHE A 6 -18.93 25.39 -18.50
CA PHE A 6 -19.65 24.31 -19.16
C PHE A 6 -20.46 23.50 -18.15
N THR A 7 -21.71 23.23 -18.48
CA THR A 7 -22.54 22.27 -17.73
C THR A 7 -22.51 20.94 -18.46
N PHE A 8 -22.06 19.90 -17.77
CA PHE A 8 -21.96 18.55 -18.31
C PHE A 8 -23.12 17.69 -17.79
N LYS A 9 -23.62 16.79 -18.63
CA LYS A 9 -24.42 15.64 -18.17
C LYS A 9 -23.45 14.49 -17.91
N PRO A 10 -23.59 13.74 -16.80
CA PRO A 10 -22.85 12.50 -16.60
C PRO A 10 -23.09 11.53 -17.76
N ALA A 11 -22.10 10.70 -18.06
CA ALA A 11 -22.27 9.68 -19.09
C ALA A 11 -23.35 8.66 -18.68
N PRO A 12 -24.18 8.17 -19.62
CA PRO A 12 -25.39 7.40 -19.30
C PRO A 12 -25.10 6.04 -18.64
N TRP A 13 -23.88 5.53 -18.77
CA TRP A 13 -23.46 4.26 -18.16
C TRP A 13 -22.89 4.40 -16.75
N ILE A 14 -22.75 5.63 -16.22
CA ILE A 14 -22.29 5.83 -14.83
C ILE A 14 -23.48 5.56 -13.89
N PRO A 15 -23.32 4.73 -12.85
CA PRO A 15 -24.43 4.31 -11.97
C PRO A 15 -25.00 5.44 -11.09
N PHE A 16 -24.30 6.58 -10.98
CA PHE A 16 -24.72 7.73 -10.18
C PHE A 16 -24.76 9.00 -11.03
N GLN A 17 -25.94 9.60 -11.20
CA GLN A 17 -26.17 10.72 -12.13
C GLN A 17 -26.91 11.92 -11.49
N ASP A 18 -27.14 11.91 -10.18
CA ASP A 18 -27.82 13.00 -9.47
C ASP A 18 -26.99 14.29 -9.53
N ARG A 19 -27.48 15.25 -10.31
CA ARG A 19 -26.78 16.53 -10.56
C ARG A 19 -26.71 17.40 -9.32
N GLU A 20 -27.71 17.37 -8.44
CA GLU A 20 -27.70 18.18 -7.23
C GLU A 20 -26.63 17.68 -6.26
N VAL A 21 -26.51 16.36 -6.11
CA VAL A 21 -25.44 15.77 -5.30
C VAL A 21 -24.07 16.05 -5.90
N LEU A 22 -23.92 15.89 -7.22
CA LEU A 22 -22.66 16.19 -7.91
C LEU A 22 -22.23 17.65 -7.72
N GLU A 23 -23.15 18.61 -7.87
CA GLU A 23 -22.85 20.02 -7.65
C GLU A 23 -22.57 20.34 -6.17
N ARG A 24 -23.26 19.67 -5.23
CA ARG A 24 -22.97 19.80 -3.80
C ARG A 24 -21.54 19.33 -3.48
N VAL A 25 -21.13 18.13 -3.95
CA VAL A 25 -19.79 17.61 -3.66
C VAL A 25 -18.69 18.41 -4.34
N ARG A 26 -18.92 18.93 -5.56
CA ARG A 26 -17.97 19.82 -6.25
C ARG A 26 -17.73 21.15 -5.53
N LYS A 27 -18.68 21.59 -4.71
CA LYS A 27 -18.59 22.83 -3.91
C LYS A 27 -17.95 22.61 -2.53
N ILE A 28 -17.61 21.37 -2.15
CA ILE A 28 -16.88 21.11 -0.91
C ILE A 28 -15.55 21.85 -0.97
N ARG A 29 -15.32 22.74 -0.01
CA ARG A 29 -14.10 23.53 0.07
C ARG A 29 -12.96 22.69 0.62
N ARG A 30 -11.72 23.06 0.30
CA ARG A 30 -10.51 22.35 0.75
C ARG A 30 -10.47 22.17 2.27
N GLU A 31 -10.87 23.18 3.03
CA GLU A 31 -10.94 23.18 4.49
C GLU A 31 -12.04 22.26 5.06
N ASP A 32 -13.03 21.91 4.25
CA ASP A 32 -14.13 21.03 4.63
C ASP A 32 -13.86 19.56 4.25
N MET A 33 -12.92 19.30 3.31
CA MET A 33 -12.57 17.95 2.85
C MET A 33 -11.91 17.08 3.93
N GLU A 34 -11.30 17.68 4.95
CA GLU A 34 -10.69 16.95 6.06
C GLU A 34 -11.66 16.72 7.23
N LYS A 35 -12.90 17.21 7.13
CA LYS A 35 -13.92 17.07 8.18
C LYS A 35 -14.76 15.84 7.91
N HIS A 36 -14.91 14.98 8.92
CA HIS A 36 -15.76 13.81 8.85
C HIS A 36 -16.61 13.69 10.13
N PRO A 37 -17.89 13.31 10.04
CA PRO A 37 -18.76 13.20 11.22
C PRO A 37 -18.32 12.09 12.19
N ASN A 38 -17.69 11.03 11.69
CA ASN A 38 -17.05 10.03 12.53
C ASN A 38 -15.69 10.57 13.03
N PRO A 39 -15.50 10.82 14.34
CA PRO A 39 -14.26 11.36 14.90
C PRO A 39 -13.05 10.42 14.76
N ASP A 40 -13.29 9.12 14.58
CA ASP A 40 -12.22 8.13 14.40
C ASP A 40 -11.71 8.08 12.95
N PHE A 41 -12.46 8.61 12.00
CA PHE A 41 -12.08 8.65 10.59
C PHE A 41 -11.31 9.95 10.28
N LYS A 42 -10.00 9.91 10.45
CA LYS A 42 -9.11 11.05 10.26
C LYS A 42 -8.68 11.19 8.81
N ILE A 43 -8.99 12.33 8.20
CA ILE A 43 -8.63 12.64 6.82
C ILE A 43 -7.53 13.71 6.82
N LYS A 44 -6.50 13.50 6.01
CA LYS A 44 -5.48 14.51 5.71
C LYS A 44 -5.24 14.56 4.22
N ILE A 45 -5.25 15.75 3.65
CA ILE A 45 -4.86 15.97 2.26
C ILE A 45 -3.45 16.56 2.29
N VAL A 46 -2.55 15.84 1.65
CA VAL A 46 -1.12 16.13 1.60
C VAL A 46 -0.68 16.28 0.15
N PRO A 47 0.44 16.99 -0.12
CA PRO A 47 0.95 17.12 -1.48
C PRO A 47 1.37 15.78 -2.10
N ASP A 48 1.92 14.87 -1.30
CA ASP A 48 2.41 13.57 -1.74
C ASP A 48 2.22 12.51 -0.65
N VAL A 49 1.31 11.56 -0.90
CA VAL A 49 1.07 10.41 -0.01
C VAL A 49 2.17 9.37 -0.14
N GLY A 50 2.75 9.21 -1.34
CA GLY A 50 3.80 8.23 -1.61
C GLY A 50 5.07 8.53 -0.82
N GLY A 51 5.51 9.78 -0.81
CA GLY A 51 6.65 10.23 -0.01
C GLY A 51 6.46 10.04 1.49
N LEU A 52 5.27 10.31 2.02
CA LEU A 52 4.96 10.06 3.44
C LEU A 52 4.99 8.58 3.79
N TRP A 53 4.43 7.73 2.91
CA TRP A 53 4.44 6.29 3.12
C TRP A 53 5.86 5.72 3.08
N LEU A 54 6.66 6.10 2.09
CA LEU A 54 8.08 5.74 2.02
C LEU A 54 8.83 6.17 3.28
N ALA A 55 8.63 7.41 3.74
CA ALA A 55 9.27 7.95 4.94
C ALA A 55 8.86 7.16 6.20
N ASP A 56 7.58 6.85 6.37
CA ASP A 56 7.10 6.05 7.50
C ASP A 56 7.72 4.64 7.50
N MET A 57 7.76 3.98 6.35
CA MET A 57 8.38 2.65 6.22
C MET A 57 9.85 2.66 6.62
N ILE A 58 10.66 3.56 6.04
CA ILE A 58 12.11 3.56 6.29
C ILE A 58 12.43 3.93 7.74
N LEU A 59 11.68 4.85 8.35
CA LEU A 59 11.88 5.26 9.74
C LEU A 59 11.58 4.11 10.70
N ARG A 60 10.48 3.38 10.49
CA ARG A 60 10.14 2.21 11.32
C ARG A 60 11.14 1.07 11.17
N ILE A 61 11.58 0.78 9.95
CA ILE A 61 12.60 -0.26 9.71
C ILE A 61 13.93 0.14 10.36
N GLN A 62 14.32 1.41 10.26
CA GLN A 62 15.54 1.90 10.93
C GLN A 62 15.42 1.84 12.45
N GLU A 63 14.27 2.17 13.01
CA GLU A 63 14.03 2.06 14.46
C GLU A 63 14.08 0.59 14.91
N SER A 64 13.49 -0.31 14.13
CA SER A 64 13.54 -1.76 14.34
C SER A 64 14.97 -2.30 14.39
N ASP A 65 15.83 -1.82 13.49
CA ASP A 65 17.26 -2.15 13.49
C ASP A 65 17.98 -1.59 14.72
N LYS A 66 17.85 -0.28 14.96
CA LYS A 66 18.54 0.44 16.05
C LYS A 66 18.18 -0.08 17.43
N MET A 67 16.90 -0.38 17.65
CA MET A 67 16.37 -0.84 18.93
C MET A 67 16.34 -2.36 19.04
N ASN A 68 16.75 -3.07 17.99
CA ASN A 68 16.65 -4.52 17.89
C ASN A 68 15.24 -5.06 18.23
N GLN A 69 14.19 -4.39 17.76
CA GLN A 69 12.80 -4.73 18.04
C GLN A 69 12.09 -5.32 16.83
N LYS A 70 11.18 -6.26 17.05
CA LYS A 70 10.35 -6.84 15.99
C LYS A 70 9.49 -5.74 15.34
N LEU A 71 9.46 -5.71 14.01
CA LEU A 71 8.55 -4.89 13.23
C LEU A 71 7.70 -5.79 12.34
N VAL A 72 6.38 -5.66 12.46
CA VAL A 72 5.41 -6.31 11.56
C VAL A 72 4.82 -5.23 10.66
N MET A 73 4.83 -5.47 9.34
CA MET A 73 4.30 -4.54 8.34
C MET A 73 3.28 -5.25 7.45
N LEU A 74 2.11 -4.61 7.28
CA LEU A 74 1.11 -5.04 6.32
C LEU A 74 1.36 -4.32 5.00
N MET A 75 1.58 -5.08 3.93
CA MET A 75 2.11 -4.58 2.66
C MET A 75 1.02 -4.57 1.59
N PRO A 76 0.49 -3.40 1.18
CA PRO A 76 -0.45 -3.31 0.07
C PRO A 76 0.25 -3.57 -1.27
N ASN A 77 -0.39 -4.28 -2.19
CA ASN A 77 0.20 -4.56 -3.49
C ASN A 77 -0.72 -4.13 -4.65
N PRO A 78 -0.14 -3.90 -5.85
CA PRO A 78 1.29 -3.75 -6.12
C PRO A 78 1.77 -2.32 -5.83
N CYS A 79 3.00 -2.15 -5.34
CA CYS A 79 3.62 -0.83 -5.23
C CYS A 79 5.14 -0.83 -5.52
N PRO A 80 5.56 -1.27 -6.72
CA PRO A 80 6.96 -1.51 -7.01
C PRO A 80 7.84 -0.27 -6.85
N THR A 81 7.38 0.91 -7.31
CA THR A 81 8.17 2.15 -7.22
C THR A 81 8.48 2.56 -5.78
N THR A 82 7.50 2.46 -4.87
CA THR A 82 7.71 2.76 -3.45
C THR A 82 8.65 1.74 -2.82
N TYR A 83 8.44 0.45 -3.08
CA TYR A 83 9.25 -0.62 -2.51
C TYR A 83 10.69 -0.63 -2.98
N GLU A 84 10.94 -0.38 -4.26
CA GLU A 84 12.29 -0.23 -4.79
C GLU A 84 13.01 0.97 -4.16
N SER A 85 12.28 2.06 -3.95
CA SER A 85 12.84 3.25 -3.29
C SER A 85 13.20 2.97 -1.82
N VAL A 86 12.36 2.23 -1.09
CA VAL A 86 12.68 1.82 0.30
C VAL A 86 13.88 0.87 0.31
N ALA A 87 13.94 -0.12 -0.57
CA ALA A 87 15.06 -1.06 -0.67
C ALA A 87 16.39 -0.33 -0.96
N GLU A 88 16.36 0.66 -1.85
CA GLU A 88 17.52 1.50 -2.15
C GLU A 88 18.00 2.29 -0.92
N LEU A 89 17.08 2.87 -0.15
CA LEU A 89 17.43 3.59 1.09
C LEU A 89 17.97 2.66 2.17
N ILE A 90 17.40 1.46 2.32
CA ILE A 90 17.91 0.41 3.21
C ILE A 90 19.38 0.10 2.86
N ASN A 91 19.68 -0.10 1.58
CA ASN A 91 21.03 -0.41 1.10
C ASN A 91 22.00 0.74 1.36
N ARG A 92 21.62 1.97 1.02
CA ARG A 92 22.45 3.17 1.19
C ARG A 92 22.79 3.44 2.65
N PHE A 93 21.82 3.27 3.54
CA PHE A 93 21.98 3.55 4.97
C PHE A 93 22.38 2.33 5.79
N ARG A 94 22.60 1.18 5.14
CA ARG A 94 23.03 -0.08 5.77
C ARG A 94 22.09 -0.51 6.90
N ILE A 95 20.79 -0.36 6.70
CA ILE A 95 19.77 -0.70 7.71
C ILE A 95 19.53 -2.21 7.66
N ASN A 96 19.64 -2.88 8.79
CA ASN A 96 19.50 -4.33 8.86
C ASN A 96 18.04 -4.74 9.16
N CYS A 97 17.43 -5.44 8.22
CA CYS A 97 16.03 -5.89 8.26
C CYS A 97 15.82 -7.20 9.03
N ARG A 98 16.78 -7.68 9.83
CA ARG A 98 16.67 -8.95 10.58
C ARG A 98 15.37 -9.11 11.38
N ASN A 99 14.82 -8.01 11.88
CA ASN A 99 13.62 -7.99 12.72
C ASN A 99 12.32 -7.64 11.96
N VAL A 100 12.37 -7.49 10.64
CA VAL A 100 11.23 -7.08 9.83
C VAL A 100 10.46 -8.30 9.33
N TYR A 101 9.15 -8.30 9.55
CA TYR A 101 8.20 -9.30 9.09
C TYR A 101 7.15 -8.59 8.23
N THR A 102 6.89 -9.11 7.04
CA THR A 102 5.92 -8.52 6.11
C THR A 102 4.79 -9.51 5.83
N PHE A 103 3.57 -8.99 5.80
CA PHE A 103 2.38 -9.72 5.39
C PHE A 103 1.73 -8.96 4.24
N ASN A 104 1.73 -9.57 3.06
CA ASN A 104 1.11 -9.00 1.88
C ASN A 104 -0.41 -9.07 2.01
N LEU A 105 -1.12 -8.00 1.65
CA LEU A 105 -2.55 -7.89 1.90
C LEU A 105 -3.42 -8.73 0.96
N ASP A 106 -2.94 -9.01 -0.25
CA ASP A 106 -3.74 -9.60 -1.32
C ASP A 106 -2.89 -10.37 -2.36
N GLU A 107 -3.56 -11.23 -3.12
CA GLU A 107 -3.03 -11.95 -4.28
C GLU A 107 -4.18 -12.31 -5.23
N TRP A 108 -3.87 -12.50 -6.51
CA TRP A 108 -4.82 -13.02 -7.49
C TRP A 108 -5.24 -14.45 -7.17
N ALA A 109 -6.49 -14.77 -7.49
CA ALA A 109 -6.97 -16.15 -7.52
C ALA A 109 -7.66 -16.40 -8.87
N ASN A 110 -7.56 -17.63 -9.36
CA ASN A 110 -8.29 -18.05 -10.56
C ASN A 110 -9.76 -18.37 -10.24
N GLU A 111 -10.52 -18.79 -11.24
CA GLU A 111 -11.94 -19.14 -11.13
C GLU A 111 -12.23 -20.30 -10.16
N ASN A 112 -11.22 -21.12 -9.85
CA ASN A 112 -11.32 -22.25 -8.93
C ASN A 112 -10.95 -21.85 -7.48
N GLY A 113 -10.58 -20.59 -7.25
CA GLY A 113 -10.11 -20.11 -5.95
C GLY A 113 -8.67 -20.51 -5.64
N GLU A 114 -7.89 -20.96 -6.63
CA GLU A 114 -6.47 -21.24 -6.47
C GLU A 114 -5.70 -19.93 -6.55
N ILE A 115 -4.95 -19.60 -5.50
CA ILE A 115 -4.18 -18.37 -5.40
C ILE A 115 -2.94 -18.47 -6.28
N ALA A 116 -2.61 -17.38 -6.98
CA ALA A 116 -1.47 -17.30 -7.87
C ALA A 116 -0.17 -17.64 -7.12
N PRO A 117 0.63 -18.60 -7.62
CA PRO A 117 1.91 -18.92 -7.00
C PRO A 117 2.92 -17.78 -7.21
N GLU A 118 3.95 -17.69 -6.37
CA GLU A 118 5.02 -16.68 -6.50
C GLU A 118 5.75 -16.71 -7.85
N SER A 119 5.76 -17.86 -8.52
CA SER A 119 6.32 -18.00 -9.87
C SER A 119 5.48 -17.32 -10.95
N TYR A 120 4.22 -16.95 -10.67
CA TYR A 120 3.33 -16.29 -11.61
C TYR A 120 3.77 -14.83 -11.81
N PRO A 121 4.24 -14.43 -13.02
CA PRO A 121 4.88 -13.13 -13.21
C PRO A 121 3.99 -11.91 -12.97
N ALA A 122 2.67 -12.08 -13.12
CA ALA A 122 1.68 -11.03 -12.86
C ALA A 122 1.15 -11.05 -11.41
N GLY A 123 1.65 -11.96 -10.57
CA GLY A 123 1.29 -12.08 -9.16
C GLY A 123 1.80 -10.89 -8.33
N PHE A 124 1.05 -10.54 -7.30
CA PHE A 124 1.42 -9.47 -6.39
C PHE A 124 2.58 -9.84 -5.49
N ASN A 125 2.63 -11.07 -4.99
CA ASN A 125 3.77 -11.58 -4.26
C ASN A 125 5.02 -11.66 -5.14
N HIS A 126 4.88 -12.06 -6.41
CA HIS A 126 5.99 -12.03 -7.38
C HIS A 126 6.58 -10.61 -7.50
N SER A 127 5.71 -9.62 -7.71
CA SER A 127 6.09 -8.21 -7.79
C SER A 127 6.78 -7.74 -6.50
N PHE A 128 6.22 -8.06 -5.33
CA PHE A 128 6.78 -7.70 -4.03
C PHE A 128 8.18 -8.29 -3.81
N ILE A 129 8.36 -9.59 -4.05
CA ILE A 129 9.66 -10.24 -3.88
C ILE A 129 10.69 -9.65 -4.84
N LYS A 130 10.31 -9.36 -6.09
CA LYS A 130 11.20 -8.76 -7.09
C LYS A 130 11.59 -7.31 -6.76
N SER A 131 10.63 -6.50 -6.33
CA SER A 131 10.80 -5.04 -6.14
C SER A 131 11.33 -4.65 -4.77
N PHE A 132 11.05 -5.46 -3.74
CA PHE A 132 11.48 -5.20 -2.36
C PHE A 132 12.57 -6.18 -1.91
N PHE A 133 12.17 -7.42 -1.65
CA PHE A 133 13.03 -8.42 -1.01
C PHE A 133 14.33 -8.62 -1.80
N ALA A 134 14.23 -8.91 -3.09
CA ALA A 134 15.37 -9.19 -3.96
C ALA A 134 16.30 -7.99 -4.19
N LYS A 135 15.81 -6.76 -3.97
CA LYS A 135 16.58 -5.51 -4.14
C LYS A 135 17.38 -5.11 -2.90
N ILE A 136 17.01 -5.58 -1.71
CA ILE A 136 17.78 -5.32 -0.48
C ILE A 136 19.06 -6.16 -0.51
N ASP A 137 20.21 -5.60 -0.17
CA ASP A 137 21.48 -6.32 -0.06
C ASP A 137 21.31 -7.58 0.81
N PRO A 138 21.70 -8.78 0.34
CA PRO A 138 21.57 -10.02 1.10
C PRO A 138 22.06 -9.97 2.55
N VAL A 139 23.08 -9.17 2.88
CA VAL A 139 23.58 -9.09 4.27
C VAL A 139 22.69 -8.24 5.19
N LEU A 140 21.82 -7.42 4.60
CA LEU A 140 20.86 -6.56 5.30
C LEU A 140 19.44 -7.12 5.27
N ARG A 141 19.18 -8.06 4.37
CA ARG A 141 17.84 -8.56 4.05
C ARG A 141 17.27 -9.41 5.19
N MET A 142 15.96 -9.32 5.39
CA MET A 142 15.23 -10.27 6.24
C MET A 142 15.33 -11.70 5.69
N LYS A 143 15.01 -12.70 6.51
CA LYS A 143 14.86 -14.07 6.02
C LYS A 143 13.68 -14.18 5.07
N ARG A 144 13.73 -15.08 4.08
CA ARG A 144 12.66 -15.24 3.09
C ARG A 144 11.34 -15.60 3.76
N GLU A 145 11.35 -16.42 4.81
CA GLU A 145 10.17 -16.86 5.54
C GLU A 145 9.49 -15.74 6.33
N GLN A 146 10.16 -14.59 6.50
CA GLN A 146 9.59 -13.39 7.11
C GLN A 146 8.76 -12.57 6.11
N CYS A 147 8.79 -12.91 4.82
CA CYS A 147 7.97 -12.31 3.78
C CYS A 147 6.79 -13.22 3.43
N CYS A 148 5.69 -13.06 4.16
CA CYS A 148 4.50 -13.88 4.03
C CYS A 148 3.55 -13.29 2.99
N ALA A 149 2.94 -14.13 2.17
CA ALA A 149 1.84 -13.78 1.27
C ALA A 149 0.69 -14.78 1.41
N PRO A 150 -0.54 -14.37 1.05
CA PRO A 150 -1.65 -15.30 0.89
C PRO A 150 -1.32 -16.41 -0.10
N THR A 151 -1.63 -17.65 0.25
CA THR A 151 -1.53 -18.82 -0.63
C THR A 151 -2.76 -19.69 -0.47
N THR A 152 -2.99 -20.61 -1.41
CA THR A 152 -4.11 -21.57 -1.35
C THR A 152 -4.12 -22.35 -0.04
N GLU A 153 -2.94 -22.67 0.49
CA GLU A 153 -2.76 -23.45 1.72
C GLU A 153 -3.05 -22.64 2.98
N ASN A 154 -2.72 -21.34 2.99
CA ASN A 154 -2.75 -20.54 4.21
C ASN A 154 -3.93 -19.55 4.28
N ILE A 155 -4.65 -19.28 3.19
CA ILE A 155 -5.63 -18.18 3.11
C ILE A 155 -6.73 -18.25 4.18
N ARG A 156 -7.14 -19.47 4.58
CA ARG A 156 -8.17 -19.68 5.61
C ARG A 156 -7.74 -19.19 6.99
N ASP A 157 -6.43 -19.21 7.27
CA ASP A 157 -5.84 -18.92 8.57
C ASP A 157 -4.82 -17.78 8.50
N TYR A 158 -4.70 -17.08 7.36
CA TYR A 158 -3.62 -16.14 7.09
C TYR A 158 -3.55 -15.01 8.12
N SER A 159 -4.70 -14.49 8.56
CA SER A 159 -4.77 -13.45 9.58
C SER A 159 -4.28 -13.91 10.96
N LYS A 160 -4.26 -15.21 11.25
CA LYS A 160 -3.71 -15.77 12.50
C LYS A 160 -2.18 -15.78 12.52
N LEU A 161 -1.53 -15.51 11.38
CA LEU A 161 -0.07 -15.46 11.27
C LEU A 161 0.51 -14.08 11.67
N ILE A 162 -0.35 -13.05 11.74
CA ILE A 162 0.02 -11.65 12.03
C ILE A 162 0.14 -11.43 13.54
#